data_AF-A0A959XNW3-F1
#
_entry.id   AF-A0A959XNW3-F1
#
_cell.length_a   1.000
_cell.length_b   1.000
_cell.length_c   1.000
_cell.angle_alpha   90.00
_cell.angle_beta   90.00
_cell.angle_gamma   90.00
#
_symmetry.space_group_name_H-M   'P 1'
#
loop_
_entity.id
_entity.type
_entity.pdbx_description
1 polymer ?
#
loop_
_entity_poly.entity_id
_entity_poly.type
_entity_poly.pdbx_seq_one_letter_code
_entity_poly.pdbx_strand_id
1 'polypeptide(L)'
;NEFGFDYLRDNMAHAPTALVQRKHHYAIVDEVDSVLVDDARTPLIISGPTPKGEIHQFDEYKPRVEKLYNAQRQLVTKLLTEAKENLKGMDDGSASKEQLEQGGMALLRAYRGLPKSSALIKFLSEPGVRAHLQKMENHYLQDQGKEMPKVDAELYFTIDEKQHGIELTEKGVDLISGDVNDPAFFIMTDVGAGIAEIEKSGAAKEEMARRKDELLREFGIKSERIHTVNQLIRAYALYEKDVEYVVMDGKVKIVDEQTGRILDGRRYSDGLHQAIESKEKVKVEASTQTYATVTLQNYFRMYHKLAGMTGTAETEAQELWDIYKLDVMVIPTNRPVVRKDAEDMVFKTKREKYNAVIDEIAGLREAGRPVLVGTTSVEVSELMSRMLKLRNIPHNVLNAKQHQREAEIVQQAGLAGTVTIATNMAGRGTDIKLGPGVKEAGGLAIIGTEKHDSRRVDRQLRGRAGRQGDPGSSQFYVSLEDDLMRL
;
A
#
# COMPACT_ATOMS: atom_id res chain seq x y z
N ASN A 1 -6.75 8.34 -17.90
CA ASN A 1 -5.88 9.21 -17.07
C ASN A 1 -5.85 10.65 -17.55
N GLU A 2 -5.32 10.98 -18.74
CA GLU A 2 -5.21 12.38 -19.20
C GLU A 2 -6.50 13.21 -19.09
N PHE A 3 -7.62 12.72 -19.62
CA PHE A 3 -8.91 13.42 -19.50
C PHE A 3 -9.33 13.71 -18.05
N GLY A 4 -9.09 12.78 -17.12
CA GLY A 4 -9.41 12.99 -15.72
C GLY A 4 -8.45 13.97 -15.04
N PHE A 5 -7.16 13.96 -15.42
CA PHE A 5 -6.19 14.94 -14.92
C PHE A 5 -6.41 16.35 -15.49
N ASP A 6 -6.81 16.48 -16.75
CA ASP A 6 -7.27 17.76 -17.32
C ASP A 6 -8.45 18.31 -16.55
N TYR A 7 -9.44 17.48 -16.21
CA TYR A 7 -10.55 17.88 -15.36
C TYR A 7 -10.10 18.37 -13.97
N LEU A 8 -9.19 17.64 -13.31
CA LEU A 8 -8.66 18.07 -12.02
C LEU A 8 -7.86 19.38 -12.14
N ARG A 9 -7.04 19.54 -13.18
CA ARG A 9 -6.27 20.76 -13.47
C ARG A 9 -7.18 21.96 -13.75
N ASP A 10 -8.25 21.76 -14.50
CA ASP A 10 -9.24 22.80 -14.80
C ASP A 10 -9.93 23.31 -13.53
N ASN A 11 -10.21 22.43 -12.56
CA ASN A 11 -10.77 22.82 -11.26
C ASN A 11 -9.74 23.47 -10.32
N MET A 12 -8.45 23.47 -10.67
CA MET A 12 -7.38 24.17 -9.97
C MET A 12 -6.95 25.46 -10.69
N ALA A 13 -7.50 25.76 -11.86
CA ALA A 13 -7.13 26.92 -12.66
C ALA A 13 -7.59 28.24 -12.02
N HIS A 14 -6.73 29.26 -12.03
CA HIS A 14 -7.03 30.58 -11.46
C HIS A 14 -7.84 31.49 -12.41
N ALA A 15 -7.88 31.17 -13.71
CA ALA A 15 -8.54 31.98 -14.73
C ALA A 15 -9.27 31.09 -15.75
N PRO A 16 -10.46 31.50 -16.25
CA PRO A 16 -11.22 30.73 -17.23
C PRO A 16 -10.46 30.47 -18.55
N THR A 17 -9.49 31.31 -18.90
CA THR A 17 -8.68 31.16 -20.12
C THR A 17 -7.68 30.01 -20.04
N ALA A 18 -7.40 29.49 -18.84
CA ALA A 18 -6.51 28.36 -18.62
C ALA A 18 -7.22 27.00 -18.67
N LEU A 19 -8.55 26.99 -18.80
CA LEU A 19 -9.34 25.76 -18.91
C LEU A 19 -9.09 25.09 -20.26
N VAL A 20 -8.79 23.80 -20.25
CA VAL A 20 -8.53 23.01 -21.47
C VAL A 20 -9.75 22.19 -21.89
N GLN A 21 -10.62 21.83 -20.96
CA GLN A 21 -11.84 21.09 -21.25
C GLN A 21 -13.04 22.00 -21.52
N ARG A 22 -13.99 21.45 -22.27
CA ARG A 22 -15.35 21.97 -22.41
C ARG A 22 -16.29 21.07 -21.61
N LYS A 23 -17.57 21.44 -21.55
CA LYS A 23 -18.61 20.65 -20.88
C LYS A 23 -18.63 19.19 -21.39
N HIS A 24 -18.66 18.24 -20.47
CA HIS A 24 -18.65 16.80 -20.75
C HIS A 24 -19.93 16.36 -21.47
N HIS A 25 -19.86 16.20 -22.79
CA HIS A 25 -21.03 15.89 -23.62
C HIS A 25 -21.20 14.39 -23.88
N TYR A 26 -20.25 13.76 -24.57
CA TYR A 26 -20.32 12.34 -24.92
C TYR A 26 -18.95 11.67 -24.79
N ALA A 27 -18.90 10.54 -24.10
CA ALA A 27 -17.74 9.67 -24.04
C ALA A 27 -18.09 8.28 -24.57
N ILE A 28 -17.20 7.73 -25.40
CA ILE A 28 -17.17 6.31 -25.77
C ILE A 28 -15.90 5.74 -25.16
N VAL A 29 -16.07 4.82 -24.22
CA VAL A 29 -14.96 4.18 -23.52
C VAL A 29 -14.61 2.88 -24.24
N ASP A 30 -13.47 2.88 -24.92
CA ASP A 30 -12.87 1.63 -25.39
C ASP A 30 -12.35 0.83 -24.19
N GLU A 31 -12.41 -0.49 -24.26
CA GLU A 31 -12.01 -1.39 -23.17
C GLU A 31 -12.73 -1.07 -21.84
N VAL A 32 -14.05 -0.87 -21.93
CA VAL A 32 -14.89 -0.32 -20.84
C VAL A 32 -14.80 -1.10 -19.52
N ASP A 33 -14.64 -2.42 -19.58
CA ASP A 33 -14.49 -3.26 -18.39
C ASP A 33 -13.19 -2.96 -17.65
N SER A 34 -12.10 -2.67 -18.35
CA SER A 34 -10.86 -2.30 -17.68
C SER A 34 -10.85 -0.87 -17.17
N VAL A 35 -11.40 0.08 -17.93
CA VAL A 35 -11.39 1.48 -17.50
C VAL A 35 -12.41 1.74 -16.38
N LEU A 36 -13.62 1.17 -16.47
CA LEU A 36 -14.73 1.48 -15.56
C LEU A 36 -14.88 0.49 -14.39
N VAL A 37 -14.20 -0.66 -14.42
CA VAL A 37 -14.22 -1.67 -13.34
C VAL A 37 -12.82 -1.86 -12.74
N ASP A 38 -11.81 -2.21 -13.55
CA ASP A 38 -10.45 -2.50 -13.03
C ASP A 38 -9.75 -1.24 -12.50
N ASP A 39 -9.57 -0.24 -13.37
CA ASP A 39 -8.86 1.01 -13.05
C ASP A 39 -9.67 1.90 -12.10
N ALA A 40 -10.99 1.75 -12.10
CA ALA A 40 -11.89 2.54 -11.29
C ALA A 40 -11.78 2.25 -9.78
N ARG A 41 -11.02 1.21 -9.39
CA ARG A 41 -10.71 0.91 -7.98
C ARG A 41 -9.83 1.98 -7.32
N THR A 42 -9.03 2.70 -8.12
CA THR A 42 -8.14 3.76 -7.62
C THR A 42 -8.59 5.13 -8.09
N PRO A 43 -8.71 6.13 -7.19
CA PRO A 43 -9.03 7.49 -7.60
C PRO A 43 -7.87 8.15 -8.34
N LEU A 44 -8.19 9.12 -9.20
CA LEU A 44 -7.21 10.05 -9.76
C LEU A 44 -6.92 11.14 -8.74
N ILE A 45 -5.63 11.39 -8.48
CA ILE A 45 -5.17 12.31 -7.45
C ILE A 45 -4.11 13.23 -8.04
N ILE A 46 -4.29 14.55 -7.91
CA ILE A 46 -3.21 15.52 -8.07
C ILE A 46 -2.67 15.83 -6.68
N SER A 47 -1.42 15.47 -6.44
CA SER A 47 -0.66 15.89 -5.28
C SER A 47 0.51 16.77 -5.70
N GLY A 48 0.95 17.64 -4.80
CA GLY A 48 2.16 18.41 -5.03
C GLY A 48 2.86 18.76 -3.72
N PRO A 49 4.08 19.29 -3.82
CA PRO A 49 4.89 19.60 -2.66
C PRO A 49 4.22 20.71 -1.84
N THR A 50 4.12 20.50 -0.52
CA THR A 50 3.65 21.57 0.36
C THR A 50 4.72 22.67 0.46
N PRO A 51 4.35 23.96 0.29
CA PRO A 51 5.31 25.07 0.32
C PRO A 51 6.01 25.28 1.69
N LYS A 52 5.54 24.61 2.75
CA LYS A 52 6.18 24.57 4.07
C LYS A 52 6.76 23.20 4.45
N GLY A 53 6.64 22.20 3.58
CA GLY A 53 7.10 20.83 3.85
C GLY A 53 8.61 20.66 3.95
N GLU A 54 9.38 21.74 3.70
CA GLU A 54 10.84 21.77 3.85
C GLU A 54 11.30 22.10 5.28
N ILE A 55 10.44 22.58 6.17
CA ILE A 55 10.84 22.99 7.54
C ILE A 55 10.16 22.10 8.57
N HIS A 56 10.27 20.78 8.42
CA HIS A 56 10.20 19.96 9.60
C HIS A 56 11.55 20.03 10.29
N GLN A 57 11.56 20.55 11.52
CA GLN A 57 12.73 20.61 12.41
C GLN A 57 13.16 19.19 12.88
N PHE A 58 12.99 18.16 12.05
CA PHE A 58 13.36 16.78 12.37
C PHE A 58 14.84 16.71 12.74
N ASP A 59 15.72 17.36 11.99
CA ASP A 59 17.16 17.38 12.28
C ASP A 59 17.50 18.10 13.59
N GLU A 60 16.70 19.09 13.99
CA GLU A 60 16.86 19.82 15.26
C GLU A 60 16.42 18.96 16.46
N TYR A 61 15.28 18.27 16.34
CA TYR A 61 14.72 17.49 17.44
C TYR A 61 15.23 16.05 17.51
N LYS A 62 15.79 15.51 16.43
CA LYS A 62 16.30 14.15 16.36
C LYS A 62 17.27 13.80 17.49
N PRO A 63 18.30 14.60 17.82
CA PRO A 63 19.21 14.28 18.93
C PRO A 63 18.49 14.18 20.29
N ARG A 64 17.46 15.00 20.50
CA ARG A 64 16.67 15.00 21.74
C ARG A 64 15.79 13.76 21.83
N VAL A 65 15.12 13.41 20.72
CA VAL A 65 14.30 12.19 20.64
C VAL A 65 15.15 10.93 20.76
N GLU A 66 16.36 10.92 20.19
CA GLU A 66 17.29 9.80 20.34
C GLU A 66 17.74 9.61 21.81
N LYS A 67 18.04 10.71 22.53
CA LYS A 67 18.31 10.70 23.98
C LYS A 67 17.11 10.16 24.77
N LEU A 68 15.91 10.64 24.46
CA LEU A 68 14.65 10.22 25.08
C LEU A 68 14.37 8.72 24.85
N TYR A 69 14.48 8.26 23.61
CA TYR A 69 14.27 6.86 23.23
C TYR A 69 15.28 5.94 23.91
N ASN A 70 16.56 6.33 23.97
CA ASN A 70 17.58 5.54 24.66
C ASN A 70 17.32 5.45 26.17
N ALA A 71 16.88 6.53 26.82
CA ALA A 71 16.49 6.52 28.23
C ALA A 71 15.28 5.62 28.49
N GLN A 72 14.26 5.68 27.62
CA GLN A 72 13.10 4.79 27.66
C GLN A 72 13.52 3.32 27.47
N ARG A 73 14.37 3.02 26.49
CA ARG A 73 14.84 1.66 26.21
C ARG A 73 15.60 1.05 27.38
N GLN A 74 16.45 1.84 28.05
CA GLN A 74 17.13 1.40 29.27
C GLN A 74 16.14 1.13 30.41
N LEU A 75 15.14 2.00 30.60
CA LEU A 75 14.10 1.82 31.61
C LEU A 75 13.27 0.55 31.34
N VAL A 76 12.79 0.36 30.12
CA VAL A 76 12.01 -0.83 29.72
C VAL A 76 12.84 -2.10 29.89
N THR A 77 14.14 -2.06 29.60
CA THR A 77 15.02 -3.24 29.82
C THR A 77 15.12 -3.60 31.29
N LYS A 78 15.20 -2.61 32.20
CA LYS A 78 15.18 -2.84 33.65
C LYS A 78 13.84 -3.40 34.12
N LEU A 79 12.74 -2.78 33.70
CA LEU A 79 11.38 -3.22 34.03
C LEU A 79 11.09 -4.64 33.53
N LEU A 80 11.60 -5.01 32.34
CA LEU A 80 11.48 -6.38 31.83
C LEU A 80 12.25 -7.39 32.68
N THR A 81 13.43 -7.02 33.19
CA THR A 81 14.19 -7.88 34.11
C THR A 81 13.44 -8.05 35.43
N GLU A 82 12.92 -6.96 36.00
CA GLU A 82 12.12 -6.99 37.23
C GLU A 82 10.83 -7.81 37.04
N ALA A 83 10.15 -7.67 35.90
CA ALA A 83 8.98 -8.47 35.57
C ALA A 83 9.33 -9.96 35.49
N LYS A 84 10.44 -10.31 34.84
CA LYS A 84 10.92 -11.71 34.75
C LYS A 84 11.30 -12.28 36.11
N GLU A 85 11.90 -11.49 37.00
CA GLU A 85 12.27 -11.96 38.34
C GLU A 85 11.05 -12.18 39.24
N ASN A 86 10.10 -11.24 39.22
CA ASN A 86 8.92 -11.30 40.07
C ASN A 86 7.85 -12.27 39.56
N LEU A 87 7.85 -12.61 38.26
CA LEU A 87 6.93 -13.60 37.67
C LEU A 87 7.53 -15.02 37.60
N LYS A 88 8.77 -15.24 38.09
CA LYS A 88 9.30 -16.60 38.28
C LYS A 88 8.43 -17.34 39.31
N GLY A 89 7.97 -18.53 38.94
CA GLY A 89 7.08 -19.33 39.80
C GLY A 89 5.59 -19.01 39.65
N MET A 90 5.20 -18.29 38.59
CA MET A 90 3.80 -18.13 38.22
C MET A 90 3.19 -19.46 37.75
N ASP A 91 3.95 -20.30 37.05
CA ASP A 91 3.48 -21.58 36.49
C ASP A 91 3.32 -22.69 37.54
N ASP A 92 4.11 -22.67 38.60
CA ASP A 92 4.09 -23.65 39.69
C ASP A 92 3.33 -23.17 40.94
N GLY A 93 2.79 -21.94 40.91
CA GLY A 93 2.03 -21.34 42.00
C GLY A 93 2.88 -20.93 43.21
N SER A 94 4.21 -20.90 43.09
CA SER A 94 5.13 -20.53 44.18
C SER A 94 5.31 -19.02 44.37
N ALA A 95 4.87 -18.20 43.40
CA ALA A 95 4.93 -16.74 43.48
C ALA A 95 3.91 -16.16 44.47
N SER A 96 4.35 -15.24 45.34
CA SER A 96 3.46 -14.53 46.26
C SER A 96 2.56 -13.52 45.53
N LYS A 97 1.43 -13.16 46.15
CA LYS A 97 0.48 -12.20 45.58
C LYS A 97 1.13 -10.83 45.30
N GLU A 98 2.01 -10.37 46.19
CA GLU A 98 2.75 -9.11 46.03
C GLU A 98 3.74 -9.17 44.86
N GLN A 99 4.45 -10.29 44.67
CA GLN A 99 5.34 -10.49 43.53
C GLN A 99 4.58 -10.50 42.20
N LEU A 100 3.40 -11.14 42.16
CA LEU A 100 2.56 -11.16 40.97
C LEU A 100 2.05 -9.76 40.61
N GLU A 101 1.69 -8.92 41.58
CA GLU A 101 1.26 -7.54 41.36
C GLU A 101 2.41 -6.64 40.90
N GLN A 102 3.58 -6.71 41.55
CA GLN A 102 4.76 -5.93 41.17
C GLN A 102 5.31 -6.34 39.79
N GLY A 103 5.40 -7.65 39.53
CA GLY A 103 5.80 -8.18 38.24
C GLY A 103 4.81 -7.82 37.13
N GLY A 104 3.51 -7.84 37.44
CA GLY A 104 2.44 -7.40 36.54
C GLY A 104 2.49 -5.91 36.21
N MET A 105 2.78 -5.05 37.19
CA MET A 105 2.99 -3.61 36.99
C MET A 105 4.21 -3.33 36.10
N ALA A 106 5.35 -3.96 36.41
CA ALA A 106 6.58 -3.79 35.61
C ALA A 106 6.38 -4.29 34.17
N LEU A 107 5.65 -5.39 33.98
CA LEU A 107 5.28 -5.90 32.67
C LEU A 107 4.36 -4.94 31.90
N LEU A 108 3.35 -4.37 32.56
CA LEU A 108 2.44 -3.39 31.96
C LEU A 108 3.18 -2.11 31.52
N ARG A 109 4.11 -1.63 32.35
CA ARG A 109 4.98 -0.48 32.01
C ARG A 109 5.91 -0.80 30.85
N ALA A 110 6.51 -1.98 30.82
CA ALA A 110 7.33 -2.42 29.70
C ALA A 110 6.52 -2.48 28.39
N TYR A 111 5.27 -2.98 28.45
CA TYR A 111 4.36 -3.04 27.32
C TYR A 111 3.95 -1.66 26.80
N ARG A 112 3.54 -0.75 27.69
CA ARG A 112 3.19 0.63 27.31
C ARG A 112 4.39 1.46 26.88
N GLY A 113 5.59 1.10 27.33
CA GLY A 113 6.80 1.83 26.99
C GLY A 113 7.36 1.50 25.60
N LEU A 114 7.56 0.22 25.29
CA LEU A 114 8.07 -0.26 24.00
C LEU A 114 7.43 -1.62 23.65
N PRO A 115 6.17 -1.63 23.14
CA PRO A 115 5.41 -2.86 22.91
C PRO A 115 6.05 -3.78 21.85
N LYS A 116 6.68 -3.19 20.83
CA LYS A 116 7.36 -3.92 19.75
C LYS A 116 8.76 -4.44 20.09
N SER A 117 9.22 -4.29 21.34
CA SER A 117 10.54 -4.80 21.75
C SER A 117 10.62 -6.32 21.59
N SER A 118 11.58 -6.81 20.82
CA SER A 118 11.78 -8.25 20.60
C SER A 118 11.94 -9.07 21.89
N ALA A 119 12.52 -8.49 22.94
CA ALA A 119 12.66 -9.13 24.26
C ALA A 119 11.32 -9.26 24.99
N LEU A 120 10.44 -8.27 24.84
CA LEU A 120 9.10 -8.27 25.42
C LEU A 120 8.19 -9.25 24.67
N ILE A 121 8.21 -9.24 23.33
CA ILE A 121 7.40 -10.16 22.50
C ILE A 121 7.72 -11.63 22.83
N LYS A 122 9.01 -11.96 22.99
CA LYS A 122 9.43 -13.30 23.43
C LYS A 122 8.87 -13.66 24.80
N PHE A 123 8.93 -12.72 25.76
CA PHE A 123 8.43 -12.97 27.12
C PHE A 123 6.90 -13.11 27.15
N LEU A 124 6.16 -12.31 26.37
CA LEU A 124 4.70 -12.42 26.24
C LEU A 124 4.24 -13.71 25.56
N SER A 125 5.13 -14.39 24.83
CA SER A 125 4.86 -15.69 24.20
C SER A 125 4.98 -16.86 25.18
N GLU A 126 5.52 -16.62 26.39
CA GLU A 126 5.56 -17.64 27.44
C GLU A 126 4.15 -17.89 28.01
N PRO A 127 3.86 -19.14 28.47
CA PRO A 127 2.56 -19.49 29.03
C PRO A 127 2.14 -18.56 30.17
N GLY A 128 0.86 -18.15 30.22
CA GLY A 128 0.31 -17.35 31.33
C GLY A 128 0.68 -15.87 31.36
N VAL A 129 1.83 -15.46 30.82
CA VAL A 129 2.35 -14.07 30.88
C VAL A 129 1.41 -13.07 30.18
N ARG A 130 0.92 -13.40 28.97
CA ARG A 130 -0.02 -12.53 28.25
C ARG A 130 -1.37 -12.38 28.96
N ALA A 131 -1.85 -13.45 29.57
CA ALA A 131 -3.09 -13.43 30.34
C ALA A 131 -2.93 -12.57 31.62
N HIS A 132 -1.76 -12.63 32.25
CA HIS A 132 -1.44 -11.78 33.41
C HIS A 132 -1.35 -10.31 33.05
N LEU A 133 -0.69 -9.97 31.93
CA LEU A 133 -0.68 -8.60 31.40
C LEU A 133 -2.09 -8.08 31.19
N GLN A 134 -2.96 -8.85 30.53
CA GLN A 134 -4.34 -8.44 30.26
C GLN A 134 -5.16 -8.25 31.54
N LYS A 135 -4.94 -9.09 32.56
CA LYS A 135 -5.58 -8.96 33.88
C LYS A 135 -5.16 -7.66 34.57
N MET A 136 -3.87 -7.32 34.51
CA MET A 136 -3.34 -6.08 35.08
C MET A 136 -3.80 -4.85 34.30
N GLU A 137 -3.76 -4.89 32.97
CA GLU A 137 -4.30 -3.84 32.10
C GLU A 137 -5.77 -3.56 32.45
N ASN A 138 -6.61 -4.59 32.55
CA ASN A 138 -8.01 -4.46 32.92
C ASN A 138 -8.21 -3.85 34.32
N HIS A 139 -7.32 -4.12 35.28
CA HIS A 139 -7.42 -3.54 36.62
C HIS A 139 -7.19 -2.02 36.59
N TYR A 140 -6.18 -1.54 35.86
CA TYR A 140 -5.88 -0.11 35.76
C TYR A 140 -6.81 0.65 34.81
N LEU A 141 -7.44 -0.04 33.86
CA LEU A 141 -8.50 0.51 33.00
C LEU A 141 -9.89 0.57 33.67
N GLN A 142 -10.06 0.02 34.88
CA GLN A 142 -11.28 0.21 35.67
C GLN A 142 -11.52 1.70 35.93
N ASP A 143 -12.79 2.06 36.16
CA ASP A 143 -13.21 3.44 36.46
C ASP A 143 -12.73 4.49 35.43
N GLN A 144 -12.79 4.14 34.14
CA GLN A 144 -12.34 4.98 33.02
C GLN A 144 -10.84 5.30 33.03
N GLY A 145 -10.01 4.43 33.62
CA GLY A 145 -8.55 4.59 33.57
C GLY A 145 -7.99 5.61 34.55
N LYS A 146 -8.72 5.95 35.62
CA LYS A 146 -8.25 6.92 36.65
C LYS A 146 -6.89 6.58 37.25
N GLU A 147 -6.55 5.30 37.30
CA GLU A 147 -5.32 4.79 37.90
C GLU A 147 -4.19 4.58 36.88
N MET A 148 -4.48 4.68 35.56
CA MET A 148 -3.48 4.59 34.49
C MET A 148 -2.33 5.60 34.61
N PRO A 149 -2.54 6.86 35.03
CA PRO A 149 -1.44 7.81 35.22
C PRO A 149 -0.36 7.31 36.20
N LYS A 150 -0.68 6.44 37.17
CA LYS A 150 0.31 5.85 38.09
C LYS A 150 1.24 4.85 37.39
N VAL A 151 0.72 4.18 36.36
CA VAL A 151 1.51 3.28 35.52
C VAL A 151 2.44 4.11 34.64
N ASP A 152 1.88 5.15 34.02
CA ASP A 152 2.54 5.95 32.99
C ASP A 152 3.59 6.92 33.55
N ALA A 153 3.42 7.44 34.78
CA ALA A 153 4.30 8.44 35.38
C ALA A 153 5.78 8.05 35.46
N GLU A 154 6.11 6.75 35.50
CA GLU A 154 7.51 6.31 35.54
C GLU A 154 8.20 6.29 34.18
N LEU A 155 7.42 6.16 33.11
CA LEU A 155 7.87 6.14 31.71
C LEU A 155 8.20 7.55 31.23
N TYR A 156 8.99 7.68 30.18
CA TYR A 156 9.26 8.95 29.50
C TYR A 156 8.24 9.27 28.40
N PHE A 157 7.70 8.23 27.76
CA PHE A 157 6.56 8.33 26.86
C PHE A 157 5.77 7.02 26.91
N THR A 158 4.52 7.07 26.50
CA THR A 158 3.62 5.92 26.42
C THR A 158 3.21 5.69 24.97
N ILE A 159 2.97 4.43 24.65
CA ILE A 159 2.49 3.98 23.35
C ILE A 159 1.20 3.22 23.58
N ASP A 160 0.12 3.70 22.97
CA ASP A 160 -1.13 2.96 22.85
C ASP A 160 -1.22 2.37 21.44
N GLU A 161 -1.00 1.06 21.32
CA GLU A 161 -1.12 0.36 20.04
C GLU A 161 -2.55 0.34 19.49
N LYS A 162 -3.58 0.36 20.36
CA LYS A 162 -4.99 0.28 19.95
C LYS A 162 -5.44 1.62 19.35
N GLN A 163 -4.99 2.73 19.92
CA GLN A 163 -5.32 4.08 19.44
C GLN A 163 -4.24 4.66 18.51
N HIS A 164 -3.13 3.94 18.30
CA HIS A 164 -1.94 4.43 17.60
C HIS A 164 -1.46 5.79 18.14
N GLY A 165 -1.65 6.03 19.44
CA GLY A 165 -1.32 7.26 20.13
C GLY A 165 0.04 7.16 20.82
N ILE A 166 0.79 8.27 20.79
CA ILE A 166 2.03 8.43 21.56
C ILE A 166 1.87 9.68 22.40
N GLU A 167 2.11 9.55 23.69
CA GLU A 167 2.04 10.66 24.64
C GLU A 167 3.34 10.80 25.41
N LEU A 168 3.82 12.03 25.51
CA LEU A 168 4.95 12.38 26.36
C LEU A 168 4.46 12.52 27.81
N THR A 169 5.17 11.89 28.74
CA THR A 169 4.91 12.07 30.18
C THR A 169 5.67 13.30 30.69
N GLU A 170 5.35 13.78 31.89
CA GLU A 170 6.09 14.87 32.54
C GLU A 170 7.60 14.60 32.59
N LYS A 171 7.98 13.37 32.95
CA LYS A 171 9.38 12.93 32.99
C LYS A 171 10.05 12.97 31.62
N GLY A 172 9.30 12.66 30.56
CA GLY A 172 9.73 12.81 29.18
C GLY A 172 9.97 14.26 28.79
N VAL A 173 8.99 15.12 29.10
CA VAL A 173 9.04 16.57 28.87
C VAL A 173 10.25 17.18 29.57
N ASP A 174 10.49 16.84 30.83
CA ASP A 174 11.63 17.34 31.60
C ASP A 174 12.97 16.93 30.96
N LEU A 175 13.08 15.69 30.48
CA LEU A 175 14.32 15.19 29.87
C LEU A 175 14.65 15.91 28.55
N ILE A 176 13.64 16.22 27.73
CA ILE A 176 13.82 16.92 26.44
C ILE A 176 13.86 18.45 26.60
N SER A 177 13.34 18.98 27.70
CA SER A 177 13.33 20.43 28.02
C SER A 177 14.54 20.85 28.85
N GLY A 178 15.20 19.95 29.58
CA GLY A 178 16.31 20.31 30.48
C GLY A 178 17.52 20.99 29.81
N ASP A 179 17.65 20.88 28.49
CA ASP A 179 18.68 21.57 27.69
C ASP A 179 18.21 22.96 27.19
N VAL A 180 16.96 23.35 27.47
CA VAL A 180 16.32 24.61 27.07
C VAL A 180 15.89 25.37 28.34
N ASN A 181 16.22 26.66 28.44
CA ASN A 181 15.83 27.52 29.57
C ASN A 181 14.32 27.87 29.58
N ASP A 182 13.45 26.98 29.11
CA ASP A 182 11.99 27.16 29.06
C ASP A 182 11.27 25.84 29.41
N PRO A 183 10.77 25.69 30.66
CA PRO A 183 9.96 24.55 31.07
C PRO A 183 8.63 24.42 30.30
N ALA A 184 8.12 25.51 29.70
CA ALA A 184 6.87 25.52 28.94
C ALA A 184 7.09 25.26 27.44
N PHE A 185 8.28 24.80 27.04
CA PHE A 185 8.64 24.58 25.65
C PHE A 185 7.78 23.48 25.02
N PHE A 186 7.52 22.36 25.69
CA PHE A 186 6.65 21.30 25.16
C PHE A 186 5.25 21.27 25.77
N ILE A 187 4.90 22.29 26.57
CA ILE A 187 3.58 22.41 27.19
C ILE A 187 2.66 23.24 26.28
N MET A 188 1.51 22.67 25.93
CA MET A 188 0.52 23.38 25.14
C MET A 188 -0.18 24.44 26.00
N THR A 189 -0.23 25.68 25.51
CA THR A 189 -0.98 26.76 26.14
C THR A 189 -2.47 26.61 25.83
N ASP A 190 -3.31 26.80 26.84
CA ASP A 190 -4.77 26.87 26.64
C ASP A 190 -5.12 28.19 25.94
N VAL A 191 -5.35 28.10 24.62
CA VAL A 191 -5.71 29.24 23.78
C VAL A 191 -7.04 29.85 24.22
N GLY A 192 -7.99 29.05 24.70
CA GLY A 192 -9.29 29.52 25.14
C GLY A 192 -9.18 30.37 26.41
N ALA A 193 -8.44 29.88 27.40
CA ALA A 193 -8.15 30.62 28.62
C ALA A 193 -7.33 31.89 28.33
N GLY A 194 -6.30 31.79 27.47
CA GLY A 194 -5.45 32.92 27.08
C GLY A 194 -6.22 34.01 26.33
N ILE A 195 -7.10 33.66 25.40
CA ILE A 195 -7.98 34.62 24.71
C ILE A 195 -8.92 35.30 25.71
N ALA A 196 -9.49 34.55 26.65
CA ALA A 196 -10.39 35.09 27.66
C ALA A 196 -9.68 36.06 28.63
N GLU A 197 -8.42 35.82 28.99
CA GLU A 197 -7.60 36.76 29.76
C GLU A 197 -7.27 38.02 28.97
N ILE A 198 -6.92 37.89 27.69
CA ILE A 198 -6.65 39.04 26.80
C ILE A 198 -7.90 39.90 26.67
N GLU A 199 -9.08 39.30 26.54
CA GLU A 199 -10.36 40.02 26.48
C GLU A 199 -10.73 40.70 27.80
N LYS A 200 -10.38 40.10 28.94
CA LYS A 200 -10.59 40.69 30.28
C LYS A 200 -9.58 41.80 30.62
N SER A 201 -8.46 41.88 29.93
CA SER A 201 -7.38 42.85 30.21
C SER A 201 -7.75 44.32 29.93
N GLY A 202 -8.85 44.57 29.21
CA GLY A 202 -9.33 45.92 28.91
C GLY A 202 -8.41 46.73 27.98
N ALA A 203 -7.46 46.08 27.31
CA ALA A 203 -6.54 46.73 26.36
C ALA A 203 -7.28 47.28 25.13
N ALA A 204 -6.65 48.20 24.39
CA ALA A 204 -7.21 48.72 23.13
C ALA A 204 -7.43 47.60 22.10
N LYS A 205 -8.42 47.74 21.21
CA LYS A 205 -8.78 46.71 20.21
C LYS A 205 -7.61 46.24 19.34
N GLU A 206 -6.73 47.15 18.92
CA GLU A 206 -5.54 46.81 18.13
C GLU A 206 -4.51 46.01 18.94
N GLU A 207 -4.28 46.37 20.21
CA GLU A 207 -3.35 45.65 21.09
C GLU A 207 -3.91 44.26 21.46
N MET A 208 -5.23 44.14 21.66
CA MET A 208 -5.90 42.84 21.84
C MET A 208 -5.75 41.96 20.59
N ALA A 209 -5.96 42.51 19.39
CA ALA A 209 -5.78 41.76 18.14
C ALA A 209 -4.34 41.26 18.00
N ARG A 210 -3.35 42.13 18.25
CA ARG A 210 -1.93 41.75 18.18
C ARG A 210 -1.57 40.63 19.17
N ARG A 211 -2.04 40.70 20.41
CA ARG A 211 -1.81 39.67 21.43
C ARG A 211 -2.50 38.34 21.10
N LYS A 212 -3.70 38.39 20.51
CA LYS A 212 -4.39 37.18 20.03
C LYS A 212 -3.63 36.53 18.87
N ASP A 213 -3.17 37.33 17.90
CA ASP A 213 -2.38 36.82 16.77
C ASP A 213 -1.05 36.23 17.24
N GLU A 214 -0.40 36.84 18.22
CA GLU A 214 0.84 36.34 18.81
C GLU A 214 0.63 35.01 19.56
N LEU A 215 -0.45 34.91 20.36
CA LEU A 215 -0.84 33.68 21.06
C LEU A 215 -1.14 32.54 20.07
N LEU A 216 -1.90 32.82 19.00
CA LEU A 216 -2.22 31.83 17.97
C LEU A 216 -0.98 31.39 17.19
N ARG A 217 -0.07 32.32 16.89
CA ARG A 217 1.20 32.01 16.24
C ARG A 217 2.07 31.13 17.14
N GLU A 218 2.19 31.48 18.42
CA GLU A 218 2.94 30.68 19.39
C GLU A 218 2.36 29.27 19.50
N PHE A 219 1.03 29.15 19.67
CA PHE A 219 0.33 27.87 19.70
C PHE A 219 0.59 27.03 18.45
N GLY A 220 0.53 27.64 17.26
CA GLY A 220 0.82 26.95 15.99
C GLY A 220 2.23 26.37 15.96
N ILE A 221 3.23 27.15 16.38
CA ILE A 221 4.63 26.70 16.45
C ILE A 221 4.78 25.58 17.48
N LYS A 222 4.17 25.69 18.67
CA LYS A 222 4.23 24.64 19.70
C LYS A 222 3.58 23.34 19.21
N SER A 223 2.43 23.45 18.55
CA SER A 223 1.67 22.33 18.00
C SER A 223 2.46 21.57 16.94
N GLU A 224 3.06 22.28 15.98
CA GLU A 224 3.88 21.69 14.92
C GLU A 224 5.13 21.00 15.48
N ARG A 225 5.75 21.60 16.50
CA ARG A 225 6.87 20.99 17.22
C ARG A 225 6.47 19.70 17.93
N ILE A 226 5.38 19.70 18.69
CA ILE A 226 4.87 18.50 19.38
C ILE A 226 4.56 17.40 18.35
N HIS A 227 3.92 17.76 17.24
CA HIS A 227 3.65 16.84 16.14
C HIS A 227 4.94 16.21 15.61
N THR A 228 5.94 17.03 15.30
CA THR A 228 7.26 16.59 14.79
C THR A 228 7.95 15.62 15.76
N VAL A 229 7.94 15.94 17.06
CA VAL A 229 8.51 15.07 18.11
C VAL A 229 7.74 13.75 18.21
N ASN A 230 6.41 13.79 18.19
CA ASN A 230 5.57 12.58 18.24
C ASN A 230 5.83 11.67 17.03
N GLN A 231 5.95 12.22 15.81
CA GLN A 231 6.27 11.44 14.62
C GLN A 231 7.68 10.83 14.70
N LEU A 232 8.66 11.53 15.27
CA LEU A 232 9.99 10.97 15.52
C LEU A 232 9.93 9.84 16.55
N ILE A 233 9.25 10.01 17.68
CA ILE A 233 9.11 8.94 18.68
C ILE A 233 8.43 7.73 18.03
N ARG A 234 7.40 7.96 17.20
CA ARG A 234 6.74 6.91 16.41
C ARG A 234 7.70 6.16 15.50
N ALA A 235 8.49 6.90 14.71
CA ALA A 235 9.47 6.32 13.80
C ALA A 235 10.56 5.52 14.53
N TYR A 236 10.97 5.94 15.73
CA TYR A 236 11.97 5.23 16.52
C TYR A 236 11.41 4.02 17.27
N ALA A 237 10.18 4.09 17.77
CA ALA A 237 9.62 3.09 18.66
C ALA A 237 8.74 2.03 17.98
N LEU A 238 8.10 2.35 16.85
CA LEU A 238 7.11 1.47 16.20
C LEU A 238 7.52 0.95 14.82
N TYR A 239 8.55 1.53 14.20
CA TYR A 239 8.98 1.18 12.85
C TYR A 239 10.45 0.75 12.89
N GLU A 240 10.71 -0.51 12.58
CA GLU A 240 12.05 -1.09 12.51
C GLU A 240 12.48 -1.26 11.05
N LYS A 241 13.77 -1.02 10.82
CA LYS A 241 14.39 -1.27 9.52
C LYS A 241 14.42 -2.77 9.28
N ASP A 242 14.17 -3.16 8.03
CA ASP A 242 14.08 -4.54 7.54
C ASP A 242 12.83 -5.32 8.04
N VAL A 243 11.89 -4.63 8.71
CA VAL A 243 10.58 -5.17 9.10
C VAL A 243 9.47 -4.37 8.43
N GLU A 244 9.23 -3.14 8.86
CA GLU A 244 8.18 -2.29 8.26
C GLU A 244 8.67 -1.51 7.04
N TYR A 245 9.98 -1.25 6.94
CA TYR A 245 10.58 -0.54 5.80
C TYR A 245 12.01 -0.99 5.53
N VAL A 246 12.47 -0.77 4.31
CA VAL A 246 13.88 -0.94 3.89
C VAL A 246 14.42 0.36 3.31
N VAL A 247 15.75 0.53 3.37
CA VAL A 247 16.43 1.67 2.73
C VAL A 247 17.16 1.16 1.49
N MET A 248 16.69 1.58 0.31
CA MET A 248 17.27 1.20 -0.98
C MET A 248 17.44 2.45 -1.85
N ASP A 249 18.56 2.56 -2.57
CA ASP A 249 18.88 3.71 -3.44
C ASP A 249 18.81 5.07 -2.71
N GLY A 250 19.11 5.09 -1.42
CA GLY A 250 18.98 6.29 -0.59
C GLY A 250 17.54 6.78 -0.46
N LYS A 251 16.56 5.87 -0.47
CA LYS A 251 15.14 6.13 -0.21
C LYS A 251 14.55 5.09 0.74
N VAL A 252 13.59 5.51 1.55
CA VAL A 252 12.80 4.62 2.40
C VAL A 252 11.71 3.98 1.54
N LYS A 253 11.65 2.66 1.50
CA LYS A 253 10.58 1.90 0.83
C LYS A 253 9.80 1.08 1.86
N ILE A 254 8.48 1.13 1.78
CA ILE A 254 7.59 0.41 2.69
C ILE A 254 7.61 -1.07 2.34
N VAL A 255 7.67 -1.91 3.37
CA VAL A 255 7.48 -3.36 3.26
C VAL A 255 6.06 -3.69 3.71
N ASP A 256 5.36 -4.48 2.91
CA ASP A 256 4.07 -5.04 3.28
C ASP A 256 4.26 -6.10 4.39
N GLU A 257 3.64 -5.89 5.55
CA GLU A 257 3.73 -6.77 6.72
C GLU A 257 3.28 -8.22 6.44
N GLN A 258 2.32 -8.41 5.53
CA GLN A 258 1.77 -9.75 5.24
C GLN A 258 2.61 -10.50 4.21
N THR A 259 3.11 -9.78 3.19
CA THR A 259 3.72 -10.40 2.02
C THR A 259 5.24 -10.23 1.95
N GLY A 260 5.81 -9.35 2.76
CA GLY A 260 7.22 -8.96 2.70
C GLY A 260 7.60 -8.22 1.39
N ARG A 261 6.61 -7.84 0.56
CA ARG A 261 6.86 -7.16 -0.71
C ARG A 261 7.17 -5.68 -0.49
N ILE A 262 8.06 -5.16 -1.31
CA ILE A 262 8.39 -3.73 -1.32
C ILE A 262 7.31 -2.98 -2.10
N LEU A 263 6.61 -2.06 -1.45
CA LEU A 263 5.58 -1.21 -2.04
C LEU A 263 6.20 0.07 -2.61
N ASP A 264 6.58 0.03 -3.89
CA ASP A 264 7.20 1.19 -4.55
C ASP A 264 6.19 2.33 -4.75
N GLY A 265 6.66 3.57 -4.59
CA GLY A 265 5.83 4.78 -4.70
C GLY A 265 4.85 5.04 -3.56
N ARG A 266 4.77 4.18 -2.54
CA ARG A 266 3.94 4.42 -1.34
C ARG A 266 4.74 5.10 -0.23
N ARG A 267 4.08 6.03 0.48
CA ARG A 267 4.66 6.77 1.61
C ARG A 267 3.71 6.72 2.81
N TYR A 268 4.26 6.75 4.01
CA TYR A 268 3.45 6.88 5.22
C TYR A 268 2.88 8.31 5.33
N SER A 269 1.66 8.42 5.83
CA SER A 269 0.97 9.71 5.96
C SER A 269 1.46 10.52 7.16
N ASP A 270 0.98 11.77 7.26
CA ASP A 270 1.06 12.60 8.45
C ASP A 270 2.48 12.96 8.95
N GLY A 271 3.45 13.01 8.03
CA GLY A 271 4.84 13.34 8.36
C GLY A 271 5.68 12.16 8.87
N LEU A 272 5.07 10.98 9.03
CA LEU A 272 5.77 9.79 9.54
C LEU A 272 6.85 9.29 8.58
N HIS A 273 6.61 9.35 7.27
CA HIS A 273 7.60 8.91 6.28
C HIS A 273 8.85 9.79 6.34
N GLN A 274 8.66 11.10 6.46
CA GLN A 274 9.73 12.07 6.65
C GLN A 274 10.49 11.84 7.95
N ALA A 275 9.79 11.50 9.04
CA ALA A 275 10.41 11.14 10.30
C ALA A 275 11.31 9.89 10.17
N ILE A 276 10.89 8.88 9.41
CA ILE A 276 11.70 7.68 9.13
C ILE A 276 12.89 8.02 8.22
N GLU A 277 12.68 8.85 7.18
CA GLU A 277 13.78 9.35 6.33
C GLU A 277 14.83 10.09 7.17
N SER A 278 14.42 10.98 8.08
CA SER A 278 15.32 11.67 8.99
C SER A 278 16.01 10.71 9.96
N LYS A 279 15.28 9.75 10.58
CA LYS A 279 15.84 8.70 11.44
C LYS A 279 17.01 7.97 10.75
N GLU A 280 16.81 7.51 9.53
CA GLU A 280 17.79 6.78 8.73
C GLU A 280 18.87 7.66 8.06
N LYS A 281 18.83 8.98 8.29
CA LYS A 281 19.74 9.96 7.68
C LYS A 281 19.67 9.95 6.14
N VAL A 282 18.47 9.71 5.61
CA VAL A 282 18.15 9.76 4.19
C VAL A 282 17.65 11.17 3.85
N LYS A 283 17.76 11.57 2.57
CA LYS A 283 17.20 12.85 2.11
C LYS A 283 15.69 12.86 2.36
N VAL A 284 15.25 13.74 3.26
CA VAL A 284 13.83 13.96 3.52
C VAL A 284 13.20 14.62 2.30
N GLU A 285 12.26 13.94 1.65
CA GLU A 285 11.52 14.57 0.54
C GLU A 285 10.29 15.31 1.10
N ALA A 286 9.99 16.48 0.53
CA ALA A 286 8.87 17.30 0.95
C ALA A 286 7.56 16.48 1.01
N SER A 287 6.75 16.76 2.03
CA SER A 287 5.43 16.16 2.15
C SER A 287 4.55 16.61 0.99
N THR A 288 3.89 15.65 0.35
CA THR A 288 2.95 15.93 -0.73
C THR A 288 1.55 16.04 -0.16
N GLN A 289 0.87 17.15 -0.43
CA GLN A 289 -0.54 17.31 -0.10
C GLN A 289 -1.38 16.99 -1.32
N THR A 290 -2.51 16.30 -1.11
CA THR A 290 -3.53 16.12 -2.14
C THR A 290 -4.25 17.43 -2.38
N TYR A 291 -4.14 17.97 -3.60
CA TYR A 291 -4.85 19.19 -4.00
C TYR A 291 -6.23 18.90 -4.56
N ALA A 292 -6.34 17.86 -5.39
CA ALA A 292 -7.59 17.51 -6.05
C ALA A 292 -7.70 15.99 -6.24
N THR A 293 -8.91 15.46 -6.13
CA THR A 293 -9.19 14.03 -6.30
C THR A 293 -10.53 13.81 -6.98
N VAL A 294 -10.62 12.79 -7.85
CA VAL A 294 -11.88 12.32 -8.44
C VAL A 294 -11.78 10.82 -8.70
N THR A 295 -12.84 10.07 -8.44
CA THR A 295 -12.93 8.66 -8.84
C THR A 295 -13.30 8.56 -10.32
N LEU A 296 -12.85 7.53 -11.03
CA LEU A 296 -13.23 7.33 -12.44
C LEU A 296 -14.75 7.16 -12.59
N GLN A 297 -15.40 6.50 -11.62
CA GLN A 297 -16.86 6.37 -11.58
C GLN A 297 -17.54 7.74 -11.64
N ASN A 298 -17.15 8.65 -10.74
CA ASN A 298 -17.76 9.98 -10.67
C ASN A 298 -17.43 10.82 -11.90
N TYR A 299 -16.18 10.73 -12.38
CA TYR A 299 -15.76 11.46 -13.59
C TYR A 299 -16.61 11.09 -14.81
N PHE A 300 -16.78 9.80 -15.11
CA PHE A 300 -17.54 9.37 -16.28
C PHE A 300 -19.05 9.61 -16.14
N ARG A 301 -19.59 9.62 -14.92
CA ARG A 301 -21.00 9.99 -14.66
C ARG A 301 -21.31 11.46 -14.96
N MET A 302 -20.32 12.32 -15.12
CA MET A 302 -20.51 13.73 -15.50
C MET A 302 -20.90 13.92 -16.97
N TYR A 303 -20.64 12.92 -17.82
CA TYR A 303 -20.95 13.01 -19.24
C TYR A 303 -22.46 12.91 -19.47
N HIS A 304 -23.01 13.81 -20.31
CA HIS A 304 -24.43 13.78 -20.68
C HIS A 304 -24.82 12.46 -21.38
N LYS A 305 -23.90 11.87 -22.15
CA LYS A 305 -24.04 10.53 -22.72
C LYS A 305 -22.76 9.73 -22.47
N LEU A 306 -22.90 8.46 -22.13
CA LEU A 306 -21.79 7.53 -21.95
C LEU A 306 -22.10 6.26 -22.75
N ALA A 307 -21.09 5.72 -23.42
CA ALA A 307 -21.14 4.42 -24.08
C ALA A 307 -19.77 3.75 -23.93
N GLY A 308 -19.69 2.45 -24.20
CA GLY A 308 -18.42 1.74 -24.19
C GLY A 308 -18.46 0.47 -25.01
N MET A 309 -17.28 -0.09 -25.27
CA MET A 309 -17.11 -1.33 -26.01
C MET A 309 -16.01 -2.18 -25.37
N THR A 310 -16.19 -3.49 -25.38
CA THR A 310 -15.21 -4.48 -24.94
C THR A 310 -15.65 -5.87 -25.38
N GLY A 311 -14.74 -6.84 -25.40
CA GLY A 311 -15.06 -8.25 -25.67
C GLY A 311 -15.62 -9.00 -24.46
N THR A 312 -15.59 -8.43 -23.26
CA THR A 312 -15.83 -9.20 -22.02
C THR A 312 -16.70 -8.51 -20.96
N ALA A 313 -17.65 -7.64 -21.35
CA ALA A 313 -18.51 -6.90 -20.42
C ALA A 313 -19.68 -7.71 -19.82
N GLU A 314 -20.06 -8.84 -20.42
CA GLU A 314 -21.28 -9.58 -20.03
C GLU A 314 -21.31 -9.96 -18.54
N THR A 315 -20.16 -10.32 -17.97
CA THR A 315 -20.07 -10.70 -16.55
C THR A 315 -20.26 -9.52 -15.60
N GLU A 316 -19.94 -8.29 -16.04
CA GLU A 316 -20.00 -7.06 -15.25
C GLU A 316 -21.24 -6.21 -15.61
N ALA A 317 -22.22 -6.79 -16.31
CA ALA A 317 -23.39 -6.05 -16.79
C ALA A 317 -24.18 -5.40 -15.64
N GLN A 318 -24.31 -6.09 -14.50
CA GLN A 318 -24.99 -5.56 -13.33
C GLN A 318 -24.23 -4.36 -12.73
N GLU A 319 -22.91 -4.45 -12.59
CA GLU A 319 -22.08 -3.36 -12.06
C GLU A 319 -22.12 -2.12 -12.97
N LEU A 320 -22.01 -2.34 -14.29
CA LEU A 320 -22.09 -1.28 -15.30
C LEU A 320 -23.46 -0.57 -15.27
N TRP A 321 -24.54 -1.32 -15.07
CA TRP A 321 -25.88 -0.74 -14.91
C TRP A 321 -26.03 0.02 -13.59
N ASP A 322 -25.60 -0.56 -12.47
CA ASP A 322 -25.81 0.02 -11.15
C ASP A 322 -25.06 1.35 -10.98
N ILE A 323 -23.81 1.40 -11.46
CA ILE A 323 -22.94 2.58 -11.32
C ILE A 323 -23.17 3.59 -12.44
N TYR A 324 -23.22 3.15 -13.70
CA TYR A 324 -23.18 4.03 -14.88
C TYR A 324 -24.48 4.04 -15.70
N LYS A 325 -25.46 3.20 -15.37
CA LYS A 325 -26.70 3.00 -16.16
C LYS A 325 -26.40 2.60 -17.60
N LEU A 326 -25.37 1.76 -17.79
CA LEU A 326 -24.98 1.20 -19.07
C LEU A 326 -25.53 -0.22 -19.21
N ASP A 327 -26.40 -0.42 -20.19
CA ASP A 327 -26.83 -1.75 -20.62
C ASP A 327 -25.71 -2.44 -21.43
N VAL A 328 -25.54 -3.75 -21.21
CA VAL A 328 -24.59 -4.57 -21.99
C VAL A 328 -25.34 -5.38 -23.04
N MET A 329 -25.01 -5.13 -24.31
CA MET A 329 -25.54 -5.89 -25.44
C MET A 329 -24.44 -6.73 -26.07
N VAL A 330 -24.66 -8.05 -26.12
CA VAL A 330 -23.74 -8.99 -26.78
C VAL A 330 -23.95 -8.93 -28.29
N ILE A 331 -22.95 -8.38 -29.00
CA ILE A 331 -22.97 -8.32 -30.47
C ILE A 331 -22.50 -9.67 -31.04
N PRO A 332 -23.26 -10.30 -31.96
CA PRO A 332 -22.84 -11.53 -32.61
C PRO A 332 -21.48 -11.39 -33.32
N THR A 333 -20.67 -12.45 -33.29
CA THR A 333 -19.40 -12.45 -34.01
C THR A 333 -19.62 -12.46 -35.52
N ASN A 334 -18.74 -11.77 -36.26
CA ASN A 334 -18.79 -11.76 -37.73
C ASN A 334 -18.64 -13.17 -38.35
N ARG A 335 -17.89 -14.05 -37.68
CA ARG A 335 -17.69 -15.45 -38.07
C ARG A 335 -17.79 -16.35 -36.83
N PRO A 336 -18.25 -17.61 -36.99
CA PRO A 336 -18.33 -18.56 -35.89
C PRO A 336 -16.95 -18.79 -35.24
N VAL A 337 -16.92 -18.85 -33.91
CA VAL A 337 -15.69 -19.13 -33.17
C VAL A 337 -15.43 -20.63 -33.18
N VAL A 338 -14.28 -21.04 -33.73
CA VAL A 338 -13.84 -22.45 -33.79
C VAL A 338 -12.65 -22.75 -32.88
N ARG A 339 -12.30 -21.81 -32.00
CA ARG A 339 -11.23 -21.97 -31.01
C ARG A 339 -11.55 -23.13 -30.06
N LYS A 340 -10.57 -23.99 -29.80
CA LYS A 340 -10.68 -25.09 -28.86
C LYS A 340 -10.20 -24.65 -27.48
N ASP A 341 -11.13 -24.41 -26.57
CA ASP A 341 -10.83 -24.11 -25.16
C ASP A 341 -10.82 -25.42 -24.38
N ALA A 342 -9.64 -25.83 -23.91
CA ALA A 342 -9.47 -27.08 -23.16
C ALA A 342 -9.65 -26.85 -21.65
N GLU A 343 -9.96 -27.94 -20.94
CA GLU A 343 -10.14 -27.94 -19.48
C GLU A 343 -8.84 -27.63 -18.76
N ASP A 344 -8.91 -26.89 -17.65
CA ASP A 344 -7.73 -26.44 -16.92
C ASP A 344 -6.92 -27.63 -16.37
N MET A 345 -5.59 -27.60 -16.48
CA MET A 345 -4.70 -28.63 -15.92
C MET A 345 -4.20 -28.21 -14.55
N VAL A 346 -4.47 -29.03 -13.54
CA VAL A 346 -4.15 -28.73 -12.13
C VAL A 346 -2.98 -29.58 -11.65
N PHE A 347 -1.99 -28.91 -11.08
CA PHE A 347 -0.74 -29.50 -10.59
C PHE A 347 -0.59 -29.32 -9.09
N LYS A 348 0.13 -30.24 -8.44
CA LYS A 348 0.35 -30.17 -6.99
C LYS A 348 1.32 -29.04 -6.62
N THR A 349 2.36 -28.83 -7.44
CA THR A 349 3.41 -27.83 -7.19
C THR A 349 3.61 -26.88 -8.36
N LYS A 350 4.10 -25.66 -8.09
CA LYS A 350 4.48 -24.68 -9.13
C LYS A 350 5.57 -25.23 -10.05
N ARG A 351 6.49 -26.03 -9.52
CA ARG A 351 7.58 -26.63 -10.29
C ARG A 351 7.09 -27.60 -11.36
N GLU A 352 6.18 -28.52 -11.00
CA GLU A 352 5.57 -29.46 -11.96
C GLU A 352 4.77 -28.72 -13.03
N LYS A 353 3.98 -27.72 -12.60
CA LYS A 353 3.21 -26.83 -13.48
C LYS A 353 4.11 -26.20 -14.54
N TYR A 354 5.18 -25.50 -14.13
CA TYR A 354 6.04 -24.80 -15.08
C TYR A 354 6.79 -25.75 -16.02
N ASN A 355 7.22 -26.93 -15.55
CA ASN A 355 7.82 -27.92 -16.44
C ASN A 355 6.83 -28.38 -17.52
N ALA A 356 5.59 -28.69 -17.13
CA ALA A 356 4.54 -29.09 -18.07
C ALA A 356 4.22 -27.98 -19.09
N VAL A 357 4.19 -26.71 -18.64
CA VAL A 357 4.03 -25.56 -19.55
C VAL A 357 5.16 -25.49 -20.58
N ILE A 358 6.42 -25.65 -20.15
CA ILE A 358 7.58 -25.58 -21.04
C ILE A 358 7.57 -26.73 -22.06
N ASP A 359 7.22 -27.94 -21.63
CA ASP A 359 7.13 -29.11 -22.49
C ASP A 359 6.01 -28.95 -23.54
N GLU A 360 4.86 -28.39 -23.15
CA GLU A 360 3.78 -28.04 -24.09
C GLU A 360 4.21 -26.97 -25.10
N ILE A 361 4.89 -25.90 -24.65
CA ILE A 361 5.42 -24.85 -25.54
C ILE A 361 6.37 -25.45 -26.58
N ALA A 362 7.24 -26.37 -26.15
CA ALA A 362 8.17 -27.05 -27.05
C ALA A 362 7.43 -27.88 -28.11
N GLY A 363 6.46 -28.70 -27.71
CA GLY A 363 5.68 -29.53 -28.64
C GLY A 363 4.87 -28.71 -29.65
N LEU A 364 4.23 -27.62 -29.19
CA LEU A 364 3.47 -26.72 -30.06
C LEU A 364 4.38 -26.01 -31.07
N ARG A 365 5.56 -25.56 -30.63
CA ARG A 365 6.55 -24.91 -31.48
C ARG A 365 7.12 -25.87 -32.53
N GLU A 366 7.42 -27.11 -32.16
CA GLU A 366 7.87 -28.15 -33.09
C GLU A 366 6.81 -28.47 -34.15
N ALA A 367 5.53 -28.40 -33.80
CA ALA A 367 4.41 -28.47 -34.73
C ALA A 367 4.21 -27.19 -35.58
N GLY A 368 5.10 -26.20 -35.47
CA GLY A 368 5.05 -24.95 -36.23
C GLY A 368 4.03 -23.92 -35.72
N ARG A 369 3.40 -24.16 -34.57
CA ARG A 369 2.36 -23.26 -34.03
C ARG A 369 2.98 -22.09 -33.26
N PRO A 370 2.45 -20.86 -33.41
CA PRO A 370 2.79 -19.77 -32.52
C PRO A 370 2.13 -19.95 -31.16
N VAL A 371 2.83 -19.51 -30.11
CA VAL A 371 2.39 -19.62 -28.73
C VAL A 371 2.46 -18.26 -28.03
N LEU A 372 1.34 -17.88 -27.40
CA LEU A 372 1.27 -16.75 -26.49
C LEU A 372 1.06 -17.24 -25.06
N VAL A 373 2.05 -16.98 -24.21
CA VAL A 373 2.06 -17.36 -22.79
C VAL A 373 1.64 -16.14 -21.97
N GLY A 374 0.51 -16.23 -21.26
CA GLY A 374 0.05 -15.20 -20.34
C GLY A 374 0.48 -15.51 -18.91
N THR A 375 1.13 -14.56 -18.26
CA THR A 375 1.54 -14.64 -16.85
C THR A 375 0.97 -13.48 -16.04
N THR A 376 0.81 -13.67 -14.73
CA THR A 376 0.25 -12.70 -13.78
C THR A 376 1.26 -11.66 -13.27
N SER A 377 2.56 -11.95 -13.36
CA SER A 377 3.62 -11.06 -12.85
C SER A 377 4.89 -11.10 -13.71
N VAL A 378 5.68 -10.03 -13.61
CA VAL A 378 6.97 -9.90 -14.31
C VAL A 378 7.95 -10.96 -13.82
N GLU A 379 7.91 -11.30 -12.53
CA GLU A 379 8.76 -12.35 -11.96
C GLU A 379 8.51 -13.71 -12.61
N VAL A 380 7.23 -14.08 -12.77
CA VAL A 380 6.85 -15.32 -13.46
C VAL A 380 7.25 -15.25 -14.94
N SER A 381 7.08 -14.10 -15.61
CA SER A 381 7.56 -13.93 -16.99
C SER A 381 9.07 -14.15 -17.13
N GLU A 382 9.87 -13.60 -16.22
CA GLU A 382 11.33 -13.77 -16.21
C GLU A 382 11.74 -15.21 -15.86
N LEU A 383 11.02 -15.87 -14.95
CA LEU A 383 11.22 -17.29 -14.65
C LEU A 383 10.96 -18.15 -15.89
N MET A 384 9.83 -17.95 -16.58
CA MET A 384 9.48 -18.66 -17.81
C MET A 384 10.50 -18.40 -18.92
N SER A 385 10.93 -17.15 -19.08
CA SER A 385 12.00 -16.75 -19.99
C SER A 385 13.30 -17.53 -19.74
N ARG A 386 13.76 -17.60 -18.48
CA ARG A 386 14.95 -18.39 -18.11
C ARG A 386 14.79 -19.88 -18.45
N MET A 387 13.63 -20.47 -18.16
CA MET A 387 13.37 -21.89 -18.45
C MET A 387 13.35 -22.17 -19.96
N LEU A 388 12.78 -21.28 -20.77
CA LEU A 388 12.81 -21.38 -22.23
C LEU A 388 14.23 -21.21 -22.80
N LYS A 389 15.05 -20.30 -22.24
CA LYS A 389 16.47 -20.16 -22.63
C LYS A 389 17.26 -21.44 -22.38
N LEU A 390 17.04 -22.11 -21.25
CA LEU A 390 17.69 -23.39 -20.93
C LEU A 390 17.35 -24.50 -21.95
N ARG A 391 16.18 -24.43 -22.58
CA ARG A 391 15.74 -25.34 -23.65
C ARG A 391 16.10 -24.84 -25.06
N ASN A 392 16.86 -23.75 -25.19
CA ASN A 392 17.18 -23.09 -26.46
C ASN A 392 15.94 -22.72 -27.31
N ILE A 393 14.85 -22.31 -26.66
CA ILE A 393 13.63 -21.85 -27.34
C ILE A 393 13.68 -20.33 -27.47
N PRO A 394 13.78 -19.77 -28.70
CA PRO A 394 13.70 -18.33 -28.92
C PRO A 394 12.32 -17.81 -28.54
N HIS A 395 12.29 -16.72 -27.78
CA HIS A 395 11.05 -16.11 -27.31
C HIS A 395 11.23 -14.61 -27.08
N ASN A 396 10.10 -13.89 -27.06
CA ASN A 396 10.04 -12.49 -26.68
C ASN A 396 9.26 -12.32 -25.37
N VAL A 397 9.59 -11.31 -24.58
CA VAL A 397 8.90 -11.00 -23.31
C VAL A 397 8.33 -9.59 -23.38
N LEU A 398 7.05 -9.45 -23.05
CA LEU A 398 6.30 -8.20 -23.02
C LEU A 398 5.93 -7.87 -21.57
N ASN A 399 6.56 -6.82 -21.01
CA ASN A 399 6.46 -6.45 -19.60
C ASN A 399 5.62 -5.17 -19.37
N ALA A 400 4.83 -4.71 -20.36
CA ALA A 400 4.00 -3.50 -20.31
C ALA A 400 4.77 -2.19 -20.00
N LYS A 401 6.06 -2.10 -20.35
CA LYS A 401 6.91 -0.92 -20.13
C LYS A 401 7.11 -0.06 -21.37
N GLN A 402 7.04 -0.64 -22.58
CA GLN A 402 7.34 0.07 -23.83
C GLN A 402 6.28 -0.22 -24.90
N HIS A 403 5.15 0.49 -24.85
CA HIS A 403 3.98 0.18 -25.69
C HIS A 403 4.26 0.12 -27.21
N GLN A 404 5.09 1.01 -27.75
CA GLN A 404 5.37 1.05 -29.20
C GLN A 404 6.16 -0.18 -29.68
N ARG A 405 7.23 -0.54 -28.96
CA ARG A 405 8.06 -1.71 -29.27
C ARG A 405 7.32 -3.02 -29.00
N GLU A 406 6.46 -3.04 -27.98
CA GLU A 406 5.61 -4.18 -27.69
C GLU A 406 4.60 -4.45 -28.81
N ALA A 407 4.00 -3.40 -29.40
CA ALA A 407 3.08 -3.55 -30.52
C ALA A 407 3.74 -4.23 -31.74
N GLU A 408 5.00 -3.86 -32.06
CA GLU A 408 5.77 -4.49 -33.15
C GLU A 408 6.02 -5.98 -32.88
N ILE A 409 6.38 -6.34 -31.65
CA ILE A 409 6.60 -7.74 -31.24
C ILE A 409 5.30 -8.54 -31.32
N VAL A 410 4.18 -7.95 -30.87
CA VAL A 410 2.85 -8.62 -30.89
C VAL A 410 2.38 -8.88 -32.31
N GLN A 411 2.65 -7.99 -33.26
CA GLN A 411 2.32 -8.21 -34.67
C GLN A 411 3.05 -9.42 -35.26
N GLN A 412 4.27 -9.71 -34.78
CA GLN A 412 5.06 -10.86 -35.19
C GLN A 412 4.70 -12.15 -34.43
N ALA A 413 3.94 -12.05 -33.32
CA ALA A 413 3.60 -13.18 -32.46
C ALA A 413 2.77 -14.26 -33.18
N GLY A 414 2.12 -13.93 -34.30
CA GLY A 414 1.34 -14.87 -35.11
C GLY A 414 2.13 -15.64 -36.17
N LEU A 415 3.46 -15.47 -36.25
CA LEU A 415 4.33 -16.19 -37.19
C LEU A 415 4.67 -17.60 -36.67
N ALA A 416 4.83 -18.56 -37.59
CA ALA A 416 5.08 -19.96 -37.26
C ALA A 416 6.27 -20.15 -36.28
N GLY A 417 6.05 -20.96 -35.24
CA GLY A 417 7.05 -21.28 -34.22
C GLY A 417 7.47 -20.12 -33.29
N THR A 418 6.79 -18.98 -33.36
CA THR A 418 7.07 -17.82 -32.50
C THR A 418 6.50 -18.03 -31.10
N VAL A 419 7.31 -17.79 -30.07
CA VAL A 419 6.89 -17.83 -28.66
C VAL A 419 6.95 -16.43 -28.07
N THR A 420 5.84 -15.98 -27.50
CA THR A 420 5.73 -14.66 -26.85
C THR A 420 5.20 -14.83 -25.44
N ILE A 421 5.88 -14.26 -24.45
CA ILE A 421 5.42 -14.19 -23.06
C ILE A 421 4.86 -12.79 -22.83
N ALA A 422 3.66 -12.69 -22.27
CA ALA A 422 2.98 -11.43 -21.96
C ALA A 422 2.58 -11.38 -20.49
N THR A 423 3.12 -10.40 -19.76
CA THR A 423 2.74 -10.11 -18.37
C THR A 423 1.43 -9.33 -18.34
N ASN A 424 0.44 -9.74 -17.53
CA ASN A 424 -0.81 -9.01 -17.27
C ASN A 424 -1.41 -8.33 -18.51
N MET A 425 -1.65 -9.13 -19.56
CA MET A 425 -2.26 -8.66 -20.80
C MET A 425 -1.42 -7.64 -21.60
N ALA A 426 -0.10 -7.59 -21.43
CA ALA A 426 0.81 -6.78 -22.25
C ALA A 426 0.55 -6.97 -23.76
N GLY A 427 0.75 -5.90 -24.54
CA GLY A 427 0.38 -5.89 -25.95
C GLY A 427 -1.13 -5.90 -26.22
N ARG A 428 -1.95 -5.36 -25.29
CA ARG A 428 -3.39 -5.18 -25.47
C ARG A 428 -3.70 -4.23 -26.63
N GLY A 429 -4.85 -4.40 -27.27
CA GLY A 429 -5.28 -3.56 -28.40
C GLY A 429 -4.57 -3.83 -29.73
N THR A 430 -3.49 -4.62 -29.75
CA THR A 430 -2.81 -5.01 -30.99
C THR A 430 -3.33 -6.37 -31.48
N ASP A 431 -3.75 -6.41 -32.75
CA ASP A 431 -4.26 -7.63 -33.39
C ASP A 431 -3.13 -8.59 -33.76
N ILE A 432 -3.27 -9.87 -33.39
CA ILE A 432 -2.30 -10.93 -33.72
C ILE A 432 -2.79 -11.67 -34.96
N LYS A 433 -2.27 -11.29 -36.13
CA LYS A 433 -2.60 -11.93 -37.39
C LYS A 433 -1.76 -13.18 -37.60
N LEU A 434 -2.40 -14.27 -38.02
CA LEU A 434 -1.72 -15.53 -38.29
C LEU A 434 -0.92 -15.44 -39.60
N GLY A 435 0.36 -15.83 -39.54
CA GLY A 435 1.23 -15.93 -40.71
C GLY A 435 0.90 -17.12 -41.63
N PRO A 436 1.58 -17.23 -42.78
CA PRO A 436 1.41 -18.36 -43.69
C PRO A 436 1.68 -19.72 -43.02
N GLY A 437 0.86 -20.73 -43.29
CA GLY A 437 1.02 -22.09 -42.74
C GLY A 437 0.53 -22.29 -41.30
N VAL A 438 0.21 -21.20 -40.59
CA VAL A 438 -0.17 -21.26 -39.16
C VAL A 438 -1.60 -21.76 -38.97
N LYS A 439 -2.51 -21.46 -39.91
CA LYS A 439 -3.91 -21.91 -39.81
C LYS A 439 -4.00 -23.42 -39.94
N GLU A 440 -3.24 -23.99 -40.86
CA GLU A 440 -3.11 -25.43 -41.11
C GLU A 440 -2.48 -26.15 -39.91
N ALA A 441 -1.52 -25.50 -39.25
CA ALA A 441 -0.90 -26.01 -38.02
C ALA A 441 -1.82 -25.97 -36.79
N GLY A 442 -3.02 -25.39 -36.89
CA GLY A 442 -4.00 -25.31 -35.78
C GLY A 442 -4.12 -23.92 -35.13
N GLY A 443 -3.50 -22.90 -35.70
CA GLY A 443 -3.60 -21.51 -35.28
C GLY A 443 -2.86 -21.18 -33.98
N LEU A 444 -3.07 -19.96 -33.49
CA LEU A 444 -2.45 -19.45 -32.26
C LEU A 444 -2.86 -20.28 -31.04
N ALA A 445 -1.87 -20.71 -30.26
CA ALA A 445 -2.07 -21.38 -28.98
C ALA A 445 -1.90 -20.37 -27.83
N ILE A 446 -2.89 -20.32 -26.96
CA ILE A 446 -2.86 -19.53 -25.72
C ILE A 446 -2.55 -20.45 -24.56
N ILE A 447 -1.53 -20.09 -23.76
CA ILE A 447 -1.20 -20.78 -22.52
C ILE A 447 -1.31 -19.79 -21.36
N GLY A 448 -2.24 -20.02 -20.44
CA GLY A 448 -2.29 -19.32 -19.16
C GLY A 448 -1.46 -20.08 -18.13
N THR A 449 -0.46 -19.43 -17.52
CA THR A 449 0.38 -20.06 -16.47
C THR A 449 -0.26 -20.05 -15.09
N GLU A 450 -1.38 -19.37 -14.95
CA GLU A 450 -2.15 -19.14 -13.73
C GLU A 450 -3.55 -18.62 -14.11
N LYS A 451 -4.47 -18.61 -13.14
CA LYS A 451 -5.77 -17.93 -13.24
C LYS A 451 -5.68 -16.57 -12.57
N HIS A 452 -6.39 -15.59 -13.12
CA HIS A 452 -6.54 -14.28 -12.49
C HIS A 452 -7.71 -14.29 -11.51
N ASP A 453 -7.73 -13.33 -10.58
CA ASP A 453 -8.82 -13.14 -9.62
C ASP A 453 -10.18 -12.94 -10.33
N SER A 454 -10.16 -12.36 -11.52
CA SER A 454 -11.33 -12.22 -12.38
C SER A 454 -11.24 -13.12 -13.61
N ARG A 455 -12.27 -13.95 -13.79
CA ARG A 455 -12.47 -14.78 -15.00
C ARG A 455 -12.49 -13.95 -16.29
N ARG A 456 -12.80 -12.67 -16.20
CA ARG A 456 -12.82 -11.74 -17.33
C ARG A 456 -11.44 -11.62 -17.98
N VAL A 457 -10.41 -11.45 -17.16
CA VAL A 457 -9.02 -11.32 -17.64
C VAL A 457 -8.56 -12.62 -18.31
N ASP A 458 -8.94 -13.78 -17.75
CA ASP A 458 -8.68 -15.07 -18.38
C ASP A 458 -9.38 -15.19 -19.75
N ARG A 459 -10.64 -14.74 -19.86
CA ARG A 459 -11.39 -14.72 -21.13
C ARG A 459 -10.75 -13.78 -22.15
N GLN A 460 -10.23 -12.63 -21.72
CA GLN A 460 -9.51 -11.72 -22.61
C GLN A 460 -8.23 -12.38 -23.16
N LEU A 461 -7.49 -13.11 -22.32
CA LEU A 461 -6.32 -13.87 -22.75
C LEU A 461 -6.70 -14.95 -23.79
N ARG A 462 -7.75 -15.75 -23.52
CA ARG A 462 -8.29 -16.73 -24.49
C ARG A 462 -8.71 -16.07 -25.80
N GLY A 463 -9.34 -14.90 -25.70
CA GLY A 463 -9.81 -14.08 -26.82
C GLY A 463 -8.73 -13.56 -27.76
N ARG A 464 -7.44 -13.70 -27.41
CA ARG A 464 -6.34 -13.40 -28.32
C ARG A 464 -6.20 -14.41 -29.47
N ALA A 465 -6.70 -15.64 -29.30
CA ALA A 465 -6.77 -16.64 -30.37
C ALA A 465 -8.19 -16.79 -30.94
N GLY A 466 -8.26 -17.36 -32.15
CA GLY A 466 -9.52 -17.68 -32.83
C GLY A 466 -10.29 -16.47 -33.39
N ARG A 467 -9.56 -15.38 -33.70
CA ARG A 467 -10.14 -14.15 -34.24
C ARG A 467 -10.70 -14.37 -35.64
N GLN A 468 -11.82 -13.73 -35.98
CA GLN A 468 -12.46 -13.84 -37.30
C GLN A 468 -12.68 -15.30 -37.76
N GLY A 469 -12.99 -16.20 -36.82
CA GLY A 469 -13.22 -17.62 -37.09
C GLY A 469 -11.97 -18.41 -37.44
N ASP A 470 -10.78 -17.87 -37.16
CA ASP A 470 -9.53 -18.61 -37.31
C ASP A 470 -9.45 -19.79 -36.32
N PRO A 471 -8.70 -20.85 -36.65
CA PRO A 471 -8.39 -21.89 -35.69
C PRO A 471 -7.52 -21.35 -34.56
N GLY A 472 -7.58 -22.00 -33.41
CA GLY A 472 -6.75 -21.68 -32.26
C GLY A 472 -7.08 -22.58 -31.08
N SER A 473 -6.26 -22.51 -30.04
CA SER A 473 -6.51 -23.23 -28.80
C SER A 473 -6.20 -22.38 -27.57
N SER A 474 -6.84 -22.69 -26.45
CA SER A 474 -6.46 -22.15 -25.15
C SER A 474 -6.40 -23.24 -24.09
N GLN A 475 -5.40 -23.16 -23.22
CA GLN A 475 -5.16 -24.08 -22.12
C GLN A 475 -4.64 -23.30 -20.91
N PHE A 476 -5.17 -23.56 -19.72
CA PHE A 476 -4.66 -22.99 -18.47
C PHE A 476 -3.99 -24.07 -17.65
N TYR A 477 -2.91 -23.68 -16.97
CA TYR A 477 -2.12 -24.49 -16.06
C TYR A 477 -2.21 -23.83 -14.69
N VAL A 478 -2.66 -24.57 -13.68
CA VAL A 478 -2.89 -24.07 -12.32
C VAL A 478 -2.16 -24.97 -11.34
N SER A 479 -1.64 -24.41 -10.26
CA SER A 479 -1.06 -25.14 -9.14
C SER A 479 -1.81 -24.86 -7.84
N LEU A 480 -1.86 -25.85 -6.94
CA LEU A 480 -2.34 -25.65 -5.56
C LEU A 480 -1.50 -24.63 -4.76
N GLU A 481 -0.30 -24.29 -5.24
CA GLU A 481 0.57 -23.27 -4.64
C GLU A 481 0.37 -21.88 -5.26
N ASP A 482 -0.49 -21.74 -6.28
CA ASP A 482 -0.79 -20.46 -6.92
C ASP A 482 -1.61 -19.56 -5.99
N ASP A 483 -1.46 -18.26 -6.17
CA ASP A 483 -1.97 -17.26 -5.24
C ASP A 483 -3.51 -17.36 -5.10
N LEU A 484 -4.23 -17.61 -6.19
CA LEU A 484 -5.68 -17.82 -6.20
C LEU A 484 -6.14 -19.03 -5.38
N MET A 485 -5.32 -20.08 -5.26
CA MET A 485 -5.67 -21.31 -4.53
C MET A 485 -5.30 -21.22 -3.04
N ARG A 486 -4.53 -20.19 -2.66
CA ARG A 486 -4.07 -19.92 -1.29
C ARG A 486 -4.87 -18.82 -0.58
N LEU A 487 -5.45 -17.91 -1.35
CA LEU A 487 -6.47 -16.95 -0.90
C LEU A 487 -7.74 -17.71 -0.48
#